data_AF-A0A3B7MHJ8-F1
#
_entry.id   AF-A0A3B7MHJ8-F1
#
_cell.length_a   1.000
_cell.length_b   1.000
_cell.length_c   1.000
_cell.angle_alpha   90.00
_cell.angle_beta   90.00
_cell.angle_gamma   90.00
#
_symmetry.space_group_name_H-M   'P 1'
#
loop_
_entity.id
_entity.type
_entity.pdbx_description
1 polymer ?
#
loop_
_entity_poly.entity_id
_entity_poly.type
_entity_poly.pdbx_seq_one_letter_code
_entity_poly.pdbx_strand_id
1 'polypeptide(L)'
;MTLILMARTIACTLTSFLLLYSPVTMAQKLPVLEPPGAAYQSIAVLSSKPNEGRKELDTIRYPWAEYSKGALGNALWRTVYLLPADEAQLPGLIQFPASSSDQTRAELDYLLKLQNSRTQQEIDRANYIANIGSWPNILNPTDPDYQANREQLYYILSTATGKQYDYSQYPATTTLLLNCIQDIRVTEFRLKQVFKRPRPYHVEPRLQPLTRISSPSFPSGHSLWSYTEAYIFAELFPQKRQDFIKVAAEVRWSRELLGIHYPSDNEASRVIGWHLLKSWYKNPRFVADLKKAQMEWSSK
;
A
#
# COMPACT_ATOMS: atom_id res chain seq x y z
N MET A 1 -43.92 -74.71 -26.09
CA MET A 1 -42.57 -74.98 -26.63
C MET A 1 -42.54 -74.41 -28.03
N THR A 2 -42.42 -73.10 -28.30
CA THR A 2 -41.40 -72.09 -27.95
C THR A 2 -40.08 -72.27 -28.72
N LEU A 3 -39.82 -71.38 -29.69
CA LEU A 3 -38.53 -70.93 -30.25
C LEU A 3 -38.85 -69.87 -31.33
N ILE A 4 -39.08 -68.59 -31.00
CA ILE A 4 -38.15 -67.45 -30.78
C ILE A 4 -37.18 -67.21 -31.94
N LEU A 5 -37.50 -66.18 -32.74
CA LEU A 5 -36.67 -65.56 -33.78
C LEU A 5 -35.88 -64.39 -33.15
N MET A 6 -34.57 -64.34 -33.35
CA MET A 6 -33.69 -63.26 -32.89
C MET A 6 -33.78 -62.02 -33.80
N ALA A 7 -34.06 -60.85 -33.22
CA ALA A 7 -33.82 -59.55 -33.82
C ALA A 7 -32.55 -58.93 -33.21
N ARG A 8 -31.63 -58.45 -34.06
CA ARG A 8 -30.43 -57.70 -33.64
C ARG A 8 -30.72 -56.20 -33.63
N THR A 9 -30.55 -55.58 -32.48
CA THR A 9 -30.59 -54.11 -32.31
C THR A 9 -29.15 -53.57 -32.30
N ILE A 10 -28.85 -52.62 -33.18
CA ILE A 10 -27.57 -51.89 -33.19
C ILE A 10 -27.76 -50.64 -32.33
N ALA A 11 -27.03 -50.54 -31.21
CA ALA A 11 -26.98 -49.35 -30.36
C ALA A 11 -25.90 -48.40 -30.86
N CYS A 12 -26.30 -47.18 -31.23
CA CYS A 12 -25.41 -46.10 -31.61
C CYS A 12 -25.17 -45.20 -30.38
N THR A 13 -23.96 -45.19 -29.84
CA THR A 13 -23.56 -44.36 -28.69
C THR A 13 -23.04 -43.00 -29.18
N LEU A 14 -23.80 -41.93 -28.93
CA LEU A 14 -23.32 -40.55 -29.08
C LEU A 14 -22.48 -40.16 -27.86
N THR A 15 -21.18 -39.99 -28.05
CA THR A 15 -20.26 -39.39 -27.08
C THR A 15 -20.27 -37.88 -27.20
N SER A 16 -20.92 -37.20 -26.24
CA SER A 16 -20.83 -35.75 -26.08
C SER A 16 -19.46 -35.35 -25.53
N PHE A 17 -18.67 -34.64 -26.33
CA PHE A 17 -17.44 -33.99 -25.87
C PHE A 17 -17.77 -32.71 -25.09
N LEU A 18 -17.73 -32.78 -23.77
CA LEU A 18 -17.67 -31.61 -22.90
C LEU A 18 -16.27 -30.98 -23.03
N LEU A 19 -16.16 -29.92 -23.82
CA LEU A 19 -14.98 -29.05 -23.84
C LEU A 19 -14.89 -28.29 -22.51
N LEU A 20 -14.14 -28.84 -21.56
CA LEU A 20 -13.70 -28.13 -20.37
C LEU A 20 -12.70 -27.04 -20.80
N TYR A 21 -13.20 -25.82 -21.00
CA TYR A 21 -12.35 -24.63 -21.06
C TYR A 21 -11.72 -24.44 -19.68
N SER A 22 -10.51 -24.94 -19.50
CA SER A 22 -9.65 -24.50 -18.42
C SER A 22 -9.16 -23.10 -18.79
N PRO A 23 -9.48 -22.03 -18.05
CA PRO A 23 -8.81 -20.77 -18.26
C PRO A 23 -7.34 -20.99 -17.90
N VAL A 24 -6.47 -20.96 -18.91
CA VAL A 24 -5.04 -20.81 -18.70
C VAL A 24 -4.87 -19.44 -18.06
N THR A 25 -4.85 -19.39 -16.74
CA THR A 25 -4.33 -18.25 -16.01
C THR A 25 -2.83 -18.22 -16.28
N MET A 26 -2.43 -17.50 -17.32
CA MET A 26 -1.08 -16.97 -17.38
C MET A 26 -0.88 -16.17 -16.09
N ALA A 27 -0.19 -16.77 -15.13
CA ALA A 27 0.15 -16.11 -13.88
C ALA A 27 0.98 -14.89 -14.25
N GLN A 28 0.38 -13.70 -14.22
CA GLN A 28 1.07 -12.45 -14.51
C GLN A 28 2.25 -12.34 -13.53
N LYS A 29 3.46 -12.43 -14.07
CA LYS A 29 4.67 -12.35 -13.26
C LYS A 29 4.91 -10.89 -12.93
N LEU A 30 4.48 -10.48 -11.74
CA LEU A 30 4.75 -9.15 -11.23
C LEU A 30 6.26 -8.87 -11.29
N PRO A 31 6.66 -7.63 -11.67
CA PRO A 31 8.05 -7.22 -11.56
C PRO A 31 8.56 -7.44 -10.13
N VAL A 32 9.83 -7.84 -10.03
CA VAL A 32 10.50 -8.00 -8.74
C VAL A 32 10.46 -6.66 -8.01
N LEU A 33 10.17 -6.72 -6.70
CA LEU A 33 10.20 -5.55 -5.84
C LEU A 33 11.54 -4.84 -5.94
N GLU A 34 11.51 -3.52 -6.17
CA GLU A 34 12.72 -2.69 -6.27
C GLU A 34 13.58 -2.80 -5.00
N PRO A 35 14.90 -2.54 -5.06
CA PRO A 35 15.69 -2.44 -3.85
C PRO A 35 15.22 -1.26 -2.98
N PRO A 36 15.43 -1.32 -1.65
CA PRO A 36 15.23 -0.16 -0.78
C PRO A 36 16.13 1.01 -1.18
N GLY A 37 15.75 2.24 -0.81
CA GLY A 37 16.57 3.42 -1.04
C GLY A 37 17.92 3.35 -0.30
N ALA A 38 18.97 3.95 -0.88
CA ALA A 38 20.35 3.85 -0.40
C ALA A 38 20.53 4.25 1.08
N ALA A 39 19.86 5.32 1.54
CA ALA A 39 19.92 5.75 2.94
C ALA A 39 19.40 4.68 3.91
N TYR A 40 18.35 3.93 3.52
CA TYR A 40 17.86 2.82 4.34
C TYR A 40 18.76 1.60 4.26
N GLN A 41 19.35 1.30 3.10
CA GLN A 41 20.29 0.18 2.95
C GLN A 41 21.44 0.25 3.95
N SER A 42 22.04 1.43 4.14
CA SER A 42 23.12 1.62 5.11
C SER A 42 22.68 1.49 6.57
N ILE A 43 21.39 1.69 6.86
CA ILE A 43 20.84 1.55 8.22
C ILE A 43 20.41 0.11 8.48
N ALA A 44 19.84 -0.56 7.47
CA ALA A 44 19.26 -1.90 7.57
C ALA A 44 20.29 -3.02 7.81
N VAL A 45 21.59 -2.75 7.63
CA VAL A 45 22.66 -3.70 7.97
C VAL A 45 22.95 -3.78 9.48
N LEU A 46 22.46 -2.81 10.26
CA LEU A 46 22.65 -2.77 11.70
C LEU A 46 21.70 -3.76 12.40
N SER A 47 22.06 -4.18 13.61
CA SER A 47 21.24 -5.13 14.37
C SER A 47 19.85 -4.55 14.66
N SER A 48 18.81 -5.28 14.27
CA SER A 48 17.41 -5.00 14.58
C SER A 48 16.94 -5.60 15.91
N LYS A 49 17.79 -6.40 16.55
CA LYS A 49 17.49 -7.09 17.82
C LYS A 49 17.54 -6.12 19.00
N PRO A 50 16.85 -6.44 20.11
CA PRO A 50 16.98 -5.67 21.35
C PRO A 50 18.44 -5.49 21.78
N ASN A 51 18.76 -4.29 22.26
CA ASN A 51 20.06 -3.97 22.85
C ASN A 51 19.89 -3.80 24.37
N GLU A 52 20.57 -4.64 25.16
CA GLU A 52 20.46 -4.64 26.62
C GLU A 52 20.83 -3.31 27.28
N GLY A 53 21.72 -2.52 26.67
CA GLY A 53 22.13 -1.22 27.17
C GLY A 53 21.09 -0.11 26.99
N ARG A 54 19.99 -0.36 26.25
CA ARG A 54 18.89 0.59 26.00
C ARG A 54 17.51 -0.07 26.12
N LYS A 55 17.42 -1.18 26.86
CA LYS A 55 16.22 -2.02 26.92
C LYS A 55 14.98 -1.28 27.43
N GLU A 56 15.15 -0.20 28.19
CA GLU A 56 14.07 0.67 28.63
C GLU A 56 13.29 1.28 27.45
N LEU A 57 13.94 1.51 26.30
CA LEU A 57 13.26 2.01 25.09
C LEU A 57 12.23 1.01 24.56
N ASP A 58 12.44 -0.30 24.78
CA ASP A 58 11.49 -1.34 24.37
C ASP A 58 10.24 -1.39 25.26
N THR A 59 10.17 -0.59 26.33
CA THR A 59 8.95 -0.42 27.14
C THR A 59 8.04 0.68 26.61
N ILE A 60 8.55 1.57 25.74
CA ILE A 60 7.79 2.68 25.18
C ILE A 60 6.74 2.13 24.20
N ARG A 61 5.49 2.59 24.34
CA ARG A 61 4.35 2.22 23.49
C ARG A 61 3.71 3.47 22.92
N TYR A 62 3.02 3.35 21.79
CA TYR A 62 2.21 4.46 21.30
C TYR A 62 1.16 4.86 22.36
N PRO A 63 1.07 6.14 22.77
CA PRO A 63 0.13 6.55 23.81
C PRO A 63 -1.32 6.38 23.35
N TRP A 64 -2.10 5.59 24.09
CA TRP A 64 -3.51 5.35 23.73
C TRP A 64 -4.34 6.64 23.70
N ALA A 65 -4.03 7.58 24.59
CA ALA A 65 -4.68 8.90 24.63
C ALA A 65 -4.46 9.73 23.35
N GLU A 66 -3.39 9.46 22.59
CA GLU A 66 -3.12 10.11 21.30
C GLU A 66 -3.77 9.38 20.11
N TYR A 67 -4.43 8.23 20.31
CA TYR A 67 -5.04 7.50 19.21
C TYR A 67 -6.42 8.07 18.86
N SER A 68 -6.53 8.70 17.68
CA SER A 68 -7.80 9.20 17.15
C SER A 68 -8.85 8.09 16.99
N LYS A 69 -10.06 8.35 17.49
CA LYS A 69 -11.24 7.49 17.28
C LYS A 69 -11.56 7.31 15.79
N GLY A 70 -11.33 8.35 14.98
CA GLY A 70 -11.51 8.27 13.52
C GLY A 70 -10.54 7.29 12.87
N ALA A 71 -9.27 7.31 13.30
CA ALA A 71 -8.26 6.37 12.83
C ALA A 71 -8.58 4.92 13.23
N LEU A 72 -9.20 4.70 14.40
CA LEU A 72 -9.72 3.38 14.80
C LEU A 72 -10.89 2.94 13.91
N GLY A 73 -11.79 3.86 13.58
CA GLY A 73 -12.95 3.59 12.70
C GLY A 73 -12.56 3.08 11.31
N ASN A 74 -11.45 3.56 10.76
CA ASN A 74 -10.97 3.12 9.44
C ASN A 74 -10.57 1.63 9.40
N ALA A 75 -10.21 1.01 10.54
CA ALA A 75 -9.89 -0.42 10.59
C ALA A 75 -11.13 -1.33 10.53
N LEU A 76 -12.34 -0.76 10.69
CA LEU A 76 -13.60 -1.51 10.73
C LEU A 76 -14.18 -1.80 9.33
N TRP A 77 -13.66 -1.14 8.30
CA TRP A 77 -14.13 -1.30 6.93
C TRP A 77 -13.74 -2.66 6.37
N ARG A 78 -14.57 -3.21 5.47
CA ARG A 78 -14.22 -4.43 4.73
C ARG A 78 -13.26 -4.07 3.59
N THR A 79 -12.37 -4.98 3.26
CA THR A 79 -11.60 -4.91 2.03
C THR A 79 -12.49 -5.23 0.83
N VAL A 80 -12.14 -4.69 -0.33
CA VAL A 80 -12.75 -4.89 -1.65
C VAL A 80 -12.05 -6.02 -2.40
N TYR A 81 -10.72 -5.95 -2.53
CA TYR A 81 -9.94 -6.89 -3.33
C TYR A 81 -9.11 -7.85 -2.47
N LEU A 82 -8.56 -7.39 -1.35
CA LEU A 82 -7.74 -8.19 -0.45
C LEU A 82 -8.61 -9.25 0.25
N LEU A 83 -8.29 -10.52 0.04
CA LEU A 83 -9.02 -11.64 0.64
C LEU A 83 -8.61 -11.81 2.11
N PRO A 84 -9.53 -12.25 3.01
CA PRO A 84 -9.22 -12.42 4.43
C PRO A 84 -8.01 -13.32 4.72
N ALA A 85 -7.83 -14.39 3.94
CA ALA A 85 -6.70 -15.31 4.10
C ALA A 85 -5.35 -14.68 3.73
N ASP A 86 -5.34 -13.75 2.78
CA ASP A 86 -4.14 -13.00 2.40
C ASP A 86 -3.86 -11.88 3.40
N GLU A 87 -4.90 -11.19 3.88
CA GLU A 87 -4.78 -10.17 4.91
C GLU A 87 -4.18 -10.72 6.21
N ALA A 88 -4.63 -11.90 6.65
CA ALA A 88 -4.16 -12.55 7.87
C ALA A 88 -2.65 -12.84 7.88
N GLN A 89 -2.02 -12.92 6.69
CA GLN A 89 -0.59 -13.16 6.56
C GLN A 89 0.24 -11.88 6.72
N LEU A 90 -0.34 -10.70 6.45
CA LEU A 90 0.40 -9.43 6.40
C LEU A 90 1.20 -9.12 7.68
N PRO A 91 0.68 -9.32 8.91
CA PRO A 91 1.46 -9.06 10.12
C PRO A 91 2.70 -9.95 10.26
N GLY A 92 2.72 -11.14 9.66
CA GLY A 92 3.85 -12.05 9.68
C GLY A 92 4.92 -11.76 8.61
N LEU A 93 4.59 -10.96 7.59
CA LEU A 93 5.51 -10.64 6.49
C LEU A 93 6.51 -9.53 6.83
N ILE A 94 6.19 -8.73 7.84
CA ILE A 94 6.94 -7.52 8.19
C ILE A 94 7.20 -7.49 9.68
N GLN A 95 8.39 -7.02 10.05
CA GLN A 95 8.71 -6.64 11.41
C GLN A 95 9.45 -5.30 11.37
N PHE A 96 9.34 -4.53 12.45
CA PHE A 96 10.16 -3.35 12.64
C PHE A 96 11.24 -3.64 13.69
N PRO A 97 12.40 -2.96 13.61
CA PRO A 97 13.48 -3.14 14.58
C PRO A 97 13.02 -2.78 15.99
N ALA A 98 13.56 -3.46 17.01
CA ALA A 98 13.28 -3.14 18.41
C ALA A 98 13.62 -1.68 18.71
N SER A 99 12.90 -1.02 19.61
CA SER A 99 13.11 0.40 19.90
C SER A 99 14.51 0.66 20.49
N SER A 100 15.04 -0.31 21.23
CA SER A 100 16.41 -0.30 21.79
C SER A 100 17.52 -0.60 20.78
N SER A 101 17.19 -1.20 19.62
CA SER A 101 18.15 -1.77 18.68
C SER A 101 19.13 -0.75 18.10
N ASP A 102 20.26 -1.24 17.57
CA ASP A 102 21.26 -0.38 16.91
C ASP A 102 20.70 0.22 15.62
N GLN A 103 19.85 -0.54 14.91
CA GLN A 103 19.13 -0.04 13.74
C GLN A 103 18.22 1.14 14.11
N THR A 104 17.35 1.00 15.12
CA THR A 104 16.46 2.10 15.54
C THR A 104 17.26 3.32 16.03
N ARG A 105 18.38 3.12 16.72
CA ARG A 105 19.26 4.23 17.12
C ARG A 105 19.77 5.01 15.90
N ALA A 106 20.27 4.31 14.88
CA ALA A 106 20.72 4.94 13.64
C ALA A 106 19.59 5.62 12.86
N GLU A 107 18.38 5.05 12.87
CA GLU A 107 17.19 5.69 12.30
C GLU A 107 16.89 7.03 12.97
N LEU A 108 16.91 7.08 14.30
CA LEU A 108 16.68 8.30 15.06
C LEU A 108 17.78 9.34 14.84
N ASP A 109 19.05 8.92 14.74
CA ASP A 109 20.17 9.82 14.44
C ASP A 109 20.06 10.41 13.03
N TYR A 110 19.61 9.61 12.05
CA TYR A 110 19.30 10.09 10.72
C TYR A 110 18.17 11.14 10.72
N LEU A 111 17.09 10.91 11.48
CA LEU A 111 16.00 11.88 11.60
C LEU A 111 16.45 13.18 12.28
N LEU A 112 17.30 13.10 13.30
CA LEU A 112 17.90 14.28 13.94
C LEU A 112 18.79 15.06 12.96
N LYS A 113 19.56 14.36 12.13
CA LYS A 113 20.34 15.00 11.06
C LYS A 113 19.42 15.74 10.09
N LEU A 114 18.36 15.09 9.59
CA LEU A 114 17.38 15.72 8.70
C LEU A 114 16.73 16.95 9.35
N GLN A 115 16.32 16.85 10.61
CA GLN A 115 15.75 17.98 11.34
C GLN A 115 16.68 19.20 11.37
N ASN A 116 17.99 18.97 11.51
CA ASN A 116 18.99 20.03 11.61
C ASN A 116 19.49 20.53 10.25
N SER A 117 19.25 19.80 9.16
CA SER A 117 19.75 20.14 7.82
C SER A 117 18.67 20.47 6.80
N ARG A 118 17.39 20.18 7.08
CA ARG A 118 16.29 20.43 6.15
C ARG A 118 16.14 21.91 5.85
N THR A 119 15.95 22.22 4.57
CA THR A 119 15.73 23.56 4.04
C THR A 119 14.25 23.94 4.09
N GLN A 120 13.96 25.24 4.01
CA GLN A 120 12.57 25.70 3.94
C GLN A 120 11.82 25.11 2.72
N GLN A 121 12.50 25.00 1.58
CA GLN A 121 11.91 24.41 0.36
C GLN A 121 11.50 22.95 0.57
N GLU A 122 12.33 22.16 1.25
CA GLU A 122 12.00 20.77 1.57
C GLU A 122 10.84 20.69 2.57
N ILE A 123 10.80 21.57 3.56
CA ILE A 123 9.70 21.68 4.52
C ILE A 123 8.38 21.98 3.78
N ASP A 124 8.37 22.99 2.92
CA ASP A 124 7.20 23.39 2.16
C ASP A 124 6.72 22.26 1.25
N ARG A 125 7.66 21.58 0.58
CA ARG A 125 7.34 20.42 -0.26
C ARG A 125 6.76 19.26 0.56
N ALA A 126 7.32 18.96 1.73
CA ALA A 126 6.83 17.89 2.59
C ALA A 126 5.45 18.20 3.18
N ASN A 127 5.19 19.46 3.53
CA ASN A 127 3.88 19.94 3.97
C ASN A 127 2.85 19.88 2.85
N TYR A 128 3.20 20.28 1.63
CA TYR A 128 2.34 20.10 0.45
C TYR A 128 1.95 18.62 0.27
N ILE A 129 2.93 17.71 0.25
CA ILE A 129 2.70 16.27 0.11
C ILE A 129 1.84 15.72 1.27
N ALA A 130 1.97 16.27 2.49
CA ALA A 130 1.22 15.81 3.64
C ALA A 130 -0.30 15.98 3.49
N ASN A 131 -0.74 16.94 2.68
CA ASN A 131 -2.14 17.21 2.38
C ASN A 131 -2.66 16.41 1.18
N ILE A 132 -1.84 15.57 0.56
CA ILE A 132 -2.27 14.67 -0.51
C ILE A 132 -2.65 13.31 0.08
N GLY A 133 -3.86 12.86 -0.21
CA GLY A 133 -4.31 11.50 0.04
C GLY A 133 -5.82 11.35 -0.09
N SER A 134 -6.24 10.24 -0.68
CA SER A 134 -7.66 9.91 -0.84
C SER A 134 -8.19 9.04 0.30
N TRP A 135 -9.50 9.13 0.50
CA TRP A 135 -10.29 8.48 1.54
C TRP A 135 -11.53 7.80 0.95
N PRO A 136 -11.78 6.52 1.30
CA PRO A 136 -12.89 5.74 0.73
C PRO A 136 -14.26 6.19 1.24
N ASN A 137 -14.32 6.95 2.33
CA ASN A 137 -15.57 7.44 2.92
C ASN A 137 -16.07 8.77 2.35
N ILE A 138 -15.31 9.42 1.45
CA ILE A 138 -15.74 10.66 0.77
C ILE A 138 -16.42 10.30 -0.55
N LEU A 139 -17.70 9.90 -0.42
CA LEU A 139 -18.50 9.34 -1.52
C LEU A 139 -19.59 10.28 -2.03
N ASN A 140 -20.02 11.24 -1.22
CA ASN A 140 -21.13 12.12 -1.57
C ASN A 140 -20.64 13.27 -2.45
N PRO A 141 -21.14 13.43 -3.70
CA PRO A 141 -20.73 14.50 -4.61
C PRO A 141 -20.89 15.92 -4.08
N THR A 142 -21.72 16.11 -3.04
CA THR A 142 -21.93 17.42 -2.42
C THR A 142 -20.95 17.71 -1.28
N ASP A 143 -20.09 16.77 -0.89
CA ASP A 143 -19.08 17.01 0.14
C ASP A 143 -18.03 18.00 -0.38
N PRO A 144 -17.59 19.00 0.42
CA PRO A 144 -16.59 19.98 -0.01
C PRO A 144 -15.29 19.34 -0.54
N ASP A 145 -14.89 18.22 0.06
CA ASP A 145 -13.65 17.53 -0.28
C ASP A 145 -13.82 16.48 -1.40
N TYR A 146 -15.02 16.31 -1.96
CA TYR A 146 -15.30 15.25 -2.94
C TYR A 146 -14.42 15.32 -4.19
N GLN A 147 -14.26 16.53 -4.72
CA GLN A 147 -13.48 16.81 -5.93
C GLN A 147 -12.00 16.55 -5.68
N ALA A 148 -11.43 17.20 -4.66
CA ALA A 148 -10.03 17.04 -4.27
C ALA A 148 -9.69 15.57 -3.96
N ASN A 149 -10.59 14.84 -3.28
CA ASN A 149 -10.39 13.42 -2.97
C ASN A 149 -10.18 12.55 -4.22
N ARG A 150 -10.84 12.89 -5.33
CA ARG A 150 -10.74 12.16 -6.61
C ARG A 150 -9.57 12.63 -7.47
N GLU A 151 -9.31 13.93 -7.51
CA GLU A 151 -8.14 14.49 -8.17
C GLU A 151 -6.84 13.91 -7.59
N GLN A 152 -6.78 13.74 -6.26
CA GLN A 152 -5.62 13.22 -5.58
C GLN A 152 -5.31 11.74 -5.87
N LEU A 153 -6.28 10.95 -6.39
CA LEU A 153 -6.03 9.58 -6.88
C LEU A 153 -5.03 9.57 -8.05
N TYR A 154 -4.88 10.70 -8.74
CA TYR A 154 -4.00 10.83 -9.89
C TYR A 154 -2.67 11.51 -9.52
N TYR A 155 -2.37 11.73 -8.23
CA TYR A 155 -1.15 12.44 -7.82
C TYR A 155 0.13 11.78 -8.34
N ILE A 156 0.25 10.45 -8.19
CA ILE A 156 1.43 9.71 -8.64
C ILE A 156 1.59 9.81 -10.17
N LEU A 157 0.51 9.58 -10.91
CA LEU A 157 0.53 9.70 -12.37
C LEU A 157 0.88 11.11 -12.83
N SER A 158 0.19 12.11 -12.27
CA SER A 158 0.32 13.51 -12.68
C SER A 158 1.72 14.05 -12.41
N THR A 159 2.29 13.71 -11.25
CA THR A 159 3.65 14.13 -10.88
C THR A 159 4.68 13.44 -11.77
N ALA A 160 4.52 12.16 -12.06
CA ALA A 160 5.49 11.40 -12.87
C ALA A 160 5.47 11.80 -14.36
N THR A 161 4.32 12.24 -14.89
CA THR A 161 4.20 12.62 -16.31
C THR A 161 4.24 14.13 -16.56
N GLY A 162 4.12 14.95 -15.51
CA GLY A 162 4.02 16.40 -15.62
C GLY A 162 2.71 16.89 -16.23
N LYS A 163 1.67 16.05 -16.25
CA LYS A 163 0.35 16.34 -16.83
C LYS A 163 -0.73 16.24 -15.77
N GLN A 164 -1.77 17.07 -15.88
CA GLN A 164 -2.97 16.92 -15.04
C GLN A 164 -3.95 15.95 -15.71
N TYR A 165 -4.64 15.15 -14.90
CA TYR A 165 -5.62 14.18 -15.36
C TYR A 165 -6.96 14.45 -14.69
N ASP A 166 -7.99 14.64 -15.51
CA ASP A 166 -9.37 14.77 -15.05
C ASP A 166 -9.97 13.38 -14.80
N TYR A 167 -10.22 13.06 -13.53
CA TYR A 167 -10.74 11.76 -13.09
C TYR A 167 -12.06 11.38 -13.77
N SER A 168 -12.85 12.36 -14.23
CA SER A 168 -14.14 12.14 -14.92
C SER A 168 -13.95 11.56 -16.32
N GLN A 169 -12.78 11.75 -16.93
CA GLN A 169 -12.43 11.19 -18.23
C GLN A 169 -11.96 9.74 -18.15
N TYR A 170 -11.68 9.24 -16.94
CA TYR A 170 -11.14 7.91 -16.67
C TYR A 170 -12.00 7.15 -15.61
N PRO A 171 -13.31 6.96 -15.82
CA PRO A 171 -14.20 6.35 -14.84
C PRO A 171 -13.80 4.92 -14.41
N ALA A 172 -13.25 4.10 -15.32
CA ALA A 172 -12.81 2.75 -14.97
C ALA A 172 -11.57 2.78 -14.08
N THR A 173 -10.59 3.62 -14.42
CA THR A 173 -9.38 3.83 -13.61
C THR A 173 -9.72 4.44 -12.26
N THR A 174 -10.58 5.46 -12.21
CA THR A 174 -11.04 6.08 -10.96
C THR A 174 -11.74 5.06 -10.05
N THR A 175 -12.56 4.18 -10.61
CA THR A 175 -13.21 3.10 -9.84
C THR A 175 -12.21 2.10 -9.27
N LEU A 176 -11.22 1.67 -10.08
CA LEU A 176 -10.14 0.80 -9.64
C LEU A 176 -9.37 1.42 -8.48
N LEU A 177 -8.94 2.67 -8.62
CA LEU A 177 -8.15 3.39 -7.62
C LEU A 177 -8.93 3.58 -6.30
N LEU A 178 -10.21 3.95 -6.36
CA LEU A 178 -11.06 4.05 -5.15
C LEU A 178 -11.15 2.73 -4.38
N ASN A 179 -11.35 1.61 -5.09
CA ASN A 179 -11.39 0.28 -4.47
C ASN A 179 -10.04 -0.10 -3.84
N CYS A 180 -8.92 0.20 -4.52
CA CYS A 180 -7.58 -0.01 -3.98
C CYS A 180 -7.29 0.88 -2.77
N ILE A 181 -7.72 2.14 -2.77
CA ILE A 181 -7.58 3.07 -1.63
C ILE A 181 -8.31 2.53 -0.40
N GLN A 182 -9.49 1.94 -0.56
CA GLN A 182 -10.20 1.31 0.56
C GLN A 182 -9.35 0.21 1.21
N ASP A 183 -8.79 -0.70 0.40
CA ASP A 183 -7.93 -1.77 0.89
C ASP A 183 -6.65 -1.25 1.55
N ILE A 184 -6.03 -0.23 0.94
CA ILE A 184 -4.83 0.44 1.47
C ILE A 184 -5.12 1.01 2.86
N ARG A 185 -6.22 1.75 3.03
CA ARG A 185 -6.57 2.38 4.31
C ARG A 185 -6.95 1.35 5.37
N VAL A 186 -7.76 0.34 5.01
CA VAL A 186 -8.09 -0.76 5.92
C VAL A 186 -6.82 -1.46 6.42
N THR A 187 -5.93 -1.81 5.49
CA THR A 187 -4.64 -2.45 5.79
C THR A 187 -3.78 -1.56 6.69
N GLU A 188 -3.63 -0.28 6.35
CA GLU A 188 -2.88 0.70 7.13
C GLU A 188 -3.31 0.69 8.60
N PHE A 189 -4.62 0.91 8.84
CA PHE A 189 -5.11 1.10 10.20
C PHE A 189 -5.20 -0.21 10.99
N ARG A 190 -5.44 -1.35 10.35
CA ARG A 190 -5.37 -2.67 11.00
C ARG A 190 -3.96 -3.02 11.43
N LEU A 191 -2.95 -2.80 10.58
CA LEU A 191 -1.56 -3.06 10.97
C LEU A 191 -1.12 -2.10 12.08
N LYS A 192 -1.53 -0.82 12.04
CA LYS A 192 -1.31 0.12 13.15
C LYS A 192 -1.94 -0.37 14.46
N GLN A 193 -3.13 -0.98 14.41
CA GLN A 193 -3.78 -1.61 15.56
C GLN A 193 -3.04 -2.83 16.10
N VAL A 194 -2.46 -3.65 15.23
CA VAL A 194 -1.68 -4.82 15.64
C VAL A 194 -0.38 -4.38 16.32
N PHE A 195 0.37 -3.49 15.67
CA PHE A 195 1.75 -3.20 16.04
C PHE A 195 1.91 -2.09 17.08
N LYS A 196 1.04 -1.07 17.06
CA LYS A 196 1.04 0.06 18.02
C LYS A 196 2.43 0.67 18.27
N ARG A 197 3.29 0.70 17.23
CA ARG A 197 4.66 1.22 17.32
C ARG A 197 4.63 2.71 17.73
N PRO A 198 5.38 3.13 18.76
CA PRO A 198 5.52 4.54 19.10
C PRO A 198 6.19 5.29 17.93
N ARG A 199 5.76 6.53 17.67
CA ARG A 199 6.41 7.45 16.69
C ARG A 199 7.84 7.83 17.12
N PRO A 200 8.72 8.28 16.21
CA PRO A 200 10.09 8.70 16.54
C PRO A 200 10.19 9.66 17.73
N TYR A 201 9.35 10.70 17.75
CA TYR A 201 9.32 11.71 18.80
C TYR A 201 8.82 11.23 20.17
N HIS A 202 8.26 10.02 20.28
CA HIS A 202 7.98 9.41 21.59
C HIS A 202 9.21 8.72 22.18
N VAL A 203 10.15 8.29 21.34
CA VAL A 203 11.36 7.54 21.74
C VAL A 203 12.56 8.46 21.87
N GLU A 204 12.65 9.49 21.01
CA GLU A 204 13.73 10.48 21.00
C GLU A 204 13.18 11.88 21.34
N PRO A 205 13.31 12.35 22.59
CA PRO A 205 12.80 13.66 23.02
C PRO A 205 13.42 14.87 22.32
N ARG A 206 14.60 14.71 21.69
CA ARG A 206 15.25 15.77 20.91
C ARG A 206 14.58 16.02 19.55
N LEU A 207 13.76 15.08 19.06
CA LEU A 207 13.01 15.28 17.82
C LEU A 207 11.84 16.24 18.05
N GLN A 208 11.80 17.30 17.23
CA GLN A 208 10.74 18.30 17.13
C GLN A 208 10.05 18.11 15.77
N PRO A 209 9.05 17.22 15.69
CA PRO A 209 8.39 16.92 14.43
C PRO A 209 7.62 18.15 13.93
N LEU A 210 7.54 18.33 12.61
CA LEU A 210 6.82 19.46 12.00
C LEU A 210 5.30 19.35 12.14
N THR A 211 4.82 18.15 12.44
CA THR A 211 3.42 17.85 12.71
C THR A 211 3.31 16.64 13.63
N ARG A 212 2.17 16.47 14.30
CA ARG A 212 1.87 15.27 15.10
C ARG A 212 0.71 14.52 14.48
N ILE A 213 0.83 13.20 14.43
CA ILE A 213 -0.19 12.33 13.84
C ILE A 213 -0.80 11.44 14.92
N SER A 214 -2.12 11.45 15.02
CA SER A 214 -2.92 10.76 16.03
C SER A 214 -3.17 9.27 15.72
N SER A 215 -2.15 8.57 15.22
CA SER A 215 -2.14 7.12 15.04
C SER A 215 -0.72 6.55 15.20
N PRO A 216 -0.56 5.24 15.49
CA PRO A 216 0.74 4.58 15.60
C PRO A 216 1.63 4.74 14.37
N SER A 217 2.94 4.58 14.55
CA SER A 217 3.93 4.81 13.48
C SER A 217 3.92 3.73 12.41
N PHE A 218 3.72 2.47 12.77
CA PHE A 218 3.97 1.35 11.87
C PHE A 218 2.69 0.72 11.31
N PRO A 219 2.59 0.49 9.98
CA PRO A 219 3.47 1.00 8.92
C PRO A 219 3.15 2.47 8.58
N SER A 220 3.94 3.11 7.72
CA SER A 220 3.69 4.48 7.25
C SER A 220 2.54 4.55 6.24
N GLY A 221 1.51 5.35 6.54
CA GLY A 221 0.29 5.43 5.73
C GLY A 221 0.50 6.04 4.35
N HIS A 222 1.10 7.23 4.29
CA HIS A 222 1.44 7.89 3.02
C HIS A 222 2.41 7.06 2.17
N SER A 223 3.37 6.38 2.79
CA SER A 223 4.29 5.49 2.06
C SER A 223 3.55 4.27 1.52
N LEU A 224 2.60 3.71 2.29
CA LEU A 224 1.82 2.55 1.84
C LEU A 224 0.94 2.93 0.65
N TRP A 225 0.22 4.04 0.76
CA TRP A 225 -0.57 4.59 -0.33
C TRP A 225 0.29 4.85 -1.58
N SER A 226 1.32 5.67 -1.48
CA SER A 226 2.08 6.13 -2.65
C SER A 226 2.81 5.00 -3.38
N TYR A 227 3.44 4.05 -2.66
CA TYR A 227 4.06 2.89 -3.33
C TYR A 227 3.03 1.96 -3.96
N THR A 228 1.92 1.69 -3.26
CA THR A 228 0.88 0.80 -3.81
C THR A 228 0.27 1.40 -5.08
N GLU A 229 -0.02 2.70 -5.07
CA GLU A 229 -0.53 3.42 -6.23
C GLU A 229 0.49 3.51 -7.37
N ALA A 230 1.78 3.70 -7.06
CA ALA A 230 2.85 3.60 -8.07
C ALA A 230 2.92 2.21 -8.72
N TYR A 231 2.71 1.14 -7.96
CA TYR A 231 2.61 -0.20 -8.54
C TYR A 231 1.36 -0.39 -9.40
N ILE A 232 0.20 0.14 -8.98
CA ILE A 232 -1.04 0.08 -9.79
C ILE A 232 -0.84 0.83 -11.12
N PHE A 233 -0.30 2.05 -11.10
CA PHE A 233 -0.02 2.80 -12.33
C PHE A 233 1.04 2.11 -13.19
N ALA A 234 1.98 1.36 -12.60
CA ALA A 234 2.92 0.55 -13.37
C ALA A 234 2.25 -0.65 -14.09
N GLU A 235 1.08 -1.12 -13.65
CA GLU A 235 0.29 -2.11 -14.39
C GLU A 235 -0.50 -1.49 -15.56
N LEU A 236 -0.67 -0.16 -15.57
CA LEU A 236 -1.28 0.60 -16.66
C LEU A 236 -0.23 1.13 -17.65
N PHE A 237 0.93 1.55 -17.14
CA PHE A 237 2.05 2.10 -17.92
C PHE A 237 3.39 1.49 -17.49
N PRO A 238 3.68 0.23 -17.90
CA PRO A 238 4.88 -0.49 -17.46
C PRO A 238 6.20 0.25 -17.74
N GLN A 239 6.28 0.96 -18.86
CA GLN A 239 7.42 1.78 -19.27
C GLN A 239 7.69 2.98 -18.36
N LYS A 240 6.71 3.38 -17.54
CA LYS A 240 6.80 4.51 -16.58
C LYS A 240 6.98 4.07 -15.14
N ARG A 241 7.14 2.76 -14.88
CA ARG A 241 7.28 2.19 -13.53
C ARG A 241 8.31 2.94 -12.68
N GLN A 242 9.52 3.16 -13.19
CA GLN A 242 10.57 3.85 -12.43
C GLN A 242 10.25 5.31 -12.14
N ASP A 243 9.50 5.99 -13.02
CA ASP A 243 9.06 7.36 -12.78
C ASP A 243 8.02 7.40 -11.63
N PHE A 244 7.07 6.47 -11.59
CA PHE A 244 6.12 6.35 -10.49
C PHE A 244 6.79 6.00 -9.16
N ILE A 245 7.76 5.09 -9.17
CA ILE A 245 8.52 4.72 -7.97
C ILE A 245 9.34 5.89 -7.43
N LYS A 246 9.88 6.76 -8.28
CA LYS A 246 10.55 8.00 -7.84
C LYS A 246 9.60 8.94 -7.11
N VAL A 247 8.37 9.11 -7.61
CA VAL A 247 7.36 9.93 -6.91
C VAL A 247 7.00 9.31 -5.55
N ALA A 248 6.78 8.00 -5.50
CA ALA A 248 6.52 7.31 -4.23
C ALA A 248 7.70 7.42 -3.24
N ALA A 249 8.94 7.40 -3.74
CA ALA A 249 10.13 7.61 -2.92
C ALA A 249 10.20 9.03 -2.34
N GLU A 250 9.76 10.06 -3.07
CA GLU A 250 9.63 11.43 -2.55
C GLU A 250 8.57 11.49 -1.44
N VAL A 251 7.39 10.90 -1.67
CA VAL A 251 6.33 10.83 -0.65
C VAL A 251 6.84 10.14 0.60
N ARG A 252 7.53 9.01 0.45
CA ARG A 252 8.18 8.29 1.54
C ARG A 252 9.17 9.15 2.30
N TRP A 253 10.10 9.78 1.61
CA TRP A 253 11.15 10.59 2.23
C TRP A 253 10.59 11.82 2.96
N SER A 254 9.53 12.44 2.41
CA SER A 254 8.86 13.57 3.08
C SER A 254 8.34 13.21 4.48
N ARG A 255 8.01 11.94 4.75
CA ARG A 255 7.57 11.50 6.09
C ARG A 255 8.71 11.45 7.11
N GLU A 256 9.92 11.18 6.64
CA GLU A 256 11.15 11.23 7.43
C GLU A 256 11.53 12.68 7.70
N LEU A 257 11.43 13.53 6.68
CA LEU A 257 11.70 14.96 6.80
C LEU A 257 10.79 15.67 7.81
N LEU A 258 9.52 15.25 7.89
CA LEU A 258 8.56 15.72 8.90
C LEU A 258 8.86 15.21 10.32
N GLY A 259 9.72 14.19 10.48
CA GLY A 259 10.07 13.59 11.77
C GLY A 259 9.01 12.66 12.36
N ILE A 260 8.08 12.14 11.53
CA ILE A 260 6.89 11.41 12.00
C ILE A 260 6.91 9.91 11.71
N HIS A 261 7.88 9.41 10.94
CA HIS A 261 8.05 8.00 10.63
C HIS A 261 9.54 7.61 10.61
N TYR A 262 9.82 6.39 11.04
CA TYR A 262 11.14 5.77 10.89
C TYR A 262 11.35 5.35 9.43
N PRO A 263 12.60 5.32 8.94
CA PRO A 263 12.94 4.69 7.67
C PRO A 263 12.39 3.25 7.50
N SER A 264 12.36 2.45 8.57
CA SER A 264 11.78 1.10 8.58
C SER A 264 10.25 1.07 8.47
N ASP A 265 9.53 2.07 9.01
CA ASP A 265 8.07 2.17 8.80
C ASP A 265 7.76 2.31 7.31
N ASN A 266 8.57 3.15 6.65
CA ASN A 266 8.43 3.49 5.24
C ASN A 266 8.84 2.33 4.32
N GLU A 267 9.91 1.63 4.66
CA GLU A 267 10.31 0.45 3.90
C GLU A 267 9.30 -0.68 4.03
N ALA A 268 8.78 -0.94 5.23
CA ALA A 268 7.73 -1.93 5.42
C ALA A 268 6.50 -1.60 4.55
N SER A 269 6.08 -0.33 4.49
CA SER A 269 5.00 0.10 3.60
C SER A 269 5.23 -0.22 2.12
N ARG A 270 6.47 -0.06 1.65
CA ARG A 270 6.86 -0.38 0.26
C ARG A 270 6.71 -1.88 -0.05
N VAL A 271 7.12 -2.72 0.90
CA VAL A 271 6.99 -4.19 0.83
C VAL A 271 5.51 -4.59 0.88
N ILE A 272 4.75 -4.06 1.84
CA ILE A 272 3.31 -4.35 1.99
C ILE A 272 2.55 -3.97 0.73
N GLY A 273 2.80 -2.79 0.15
CA GLY A 273 2.12 -2.35 -1.06
C GLY A 273 2.32 -3.29 -2.25
N TRP A 274 3.52 -3.86 -2.40
CA TRP A 274 3.80 -4.86 -3.44
C TRP A 274 3.07 -6.18 -3.14
N HIS A 275 3.02 -6.58 -1.88
CA HIS A 275 2.24 -7.75 -1.45
C HIS A 275 0.73 -7.55 -1.63
N LEU A 276 0.21 -6.34 -1.42
CA LEU A 276 -1.20 -6.00 -1.72
C LEU A 276 -1.49 -6.22 -3.19
N LEU A 277 -0.69 -5.65 -4.09
CA LEU A 277 -0.85 -5.87 -5.52
C LEU A 277 -0.82 -7.36 -5.88
N LYS A 278 0.17 -8.10 -5.37
CA LYS A 278 0.28 -9.56 -5.58
C LYS A 278 -0.95 -10.31 -5.09
N SER A 279 -1.50 -9.96 -3.93
CA SER A 279 -2.70 -10.59 -3.38
C SER A 279 -3.95 -10.22 -4.17
N TRP A 280 -4.07 -8.97 -4.65
CA TRP A 280 -5.20 -8.53 -5.46
C TRP A 280 -5.34 -9.30 -6.78
N TYR A 281 -4.23 -9.74 -7.40
CA TYR A 281 -4.30 -10.62 -8.59
C TYR A 281 -5.00 -11.96 -8.33
N LYS A 282 -5.15 -12.40 -7.08
CA LYS A 282 -5.92 -13.61 -6.73
C LYS A 282 -7.43 -13.35 -6.73
N ASN A 283 -7.86 -12.10 -6.76
CA ASN A 283 -9.26 -11.72 -6.76
C ASN A 283 -9.75 -11.44 -8.20
N PRO A 284 -10.68 -12.26 -8.75
CA PRO A 284 -11.17 -12.07 -10.12
C PRO A 284 -11.77 -10.68 -10.40
N ARG A 285 -12.34 -10.02 -9.38
CA ARG A 285 -12.89 -8.68 -9.51
C ARG A 285 -11.79 -7.64 -9.77
N PHE A 286 -10.66 -7.73 -9.08
CA PHE A 286 -9.51 -6.86 -9.33
C PHE A 286 -9.00 -7.02 -10.76
N VAL A 287 -8.82 -8.27 -11.21
CA VAL A 287 -8.36 -8.57 -12.58
C VAL A 287 -9.32 -7.98 -13.62
N ALA A 288 -10.63 -8.09 -13.40
CA ALA A 288 -11.63 -7.51 -14.29
C ALA A 288 -11.60 -5.97 -14.31
N ASP A 289 -11.48 -5.33 -13.14
CA ASP A 289 -11.46 -3.87 -13.04
C ASP A 289 -10.15 -3.28 -13.59
N LEU A 290 -9.01 -3.93 -13.35
CA LEU A 290 -7.73 -3.57 -13.96
C LEU A 290 -7.79 -3.66 -15.49
N LYS A 291 -8.39 -4.73 -16.04
CA LYS A 291 -8.56 -4.88 -17.49
C LYS A 291 -9.42 -3.75 -18.08
N LYS A 292 -10.48 -3.31 -17.38
CA LYS A 292 -11.29 -2.16 -17.82
C LYS A 292 -10.47 -0.88 -17.85
N ALA A 293 -9.67 -0.62 -16.81
CA ALA A 293 -8.77 0.52 -16.78
C ALA A 293 -7.77 0.47 -17.94
N GLN A 294 -7.14 -0.68 -18.21
CA GLN A 294 -6.22 -0.84 -19.34
C GLN A 294 -6.88 -0.56 -20.70
N MET A 295 -8.12 -1.02 -20.93
CA MET A 295 -8.89 -0.72 -22.14
C MET A 295 -9.24 0.77 -22.26
N GLU A 296 -9.57 1.42 -21.14
CA GLU A 296 -9.85 2.86 -21.09
C GLU A 296 -8.64 3.69 -21.52
N TRP A 297 -7.42 3.31 -21.10
CA TRP A 297 -6.19 3.98 -21.53
C TRP A 297 -5.78 3.65 -22.96
N SER A 298 -6.13 2.47 -23.48
CA SER A 298 -5.81 2.08 -24.86
C SER A 298 -6.69 2.76 -25.91
N SER A 299 -7.84 3.32 -25.49
CA SER A 299 -8.80 3.99 -26.37
C SER A 299 -8.65 5.51 -26.41
N LYS A 300 -7.63 6.07 -25.76
CA LYS A 300 -7.32 7.50 -25.67
C LYS A 300 -5.89 7.77 -26.15
#